data_AF-A0A8T4EYE5-F1
#
_entry.id   AF-A0A8T4EYE5-F1
#
_cell.length_a   1.000
_cell.length_b   1.000
_cell.length_c   1.000
_cell.angle_alpha   90.00
_cell.angle_beta   90.00
_cell.angle_gamma   90.00
#
_symmetry.space_group_name_H-M   'P 1'
#
loop_
_entity.id
_entity.type
_entity.pdbx_description
1 polymer ?
#
loop_
_entity_poly.entity_id
_entity_poly.type
_entity_poly.pdbx_seq_one_letter_code
_entity_poly.pdbx_strand_id
1 'polypeptide(L)'
;MEKVVYIIGALKNWKVIDLANRLSKEFPKCEFFCSWITPGPEADEYLRKFGKKRGLSYKETLQDWGAKHVFNFDKTHLDRADMVIMLMPCGKSGHLELGYVRGCGKPGYVLFPKEPKRIDVMYQFATDLCFSTDELINELRKVMDKPVMEKLTMEKPKNAAAPVIRKKKMDTVVITAKPQEIR
;
A
#
# COMPACT_ATOMS: atom_id res chain seq x y z
N MET A 1 3.45 1.83 -21.72
CA MET A 1 3.18 0.76 -20.74
C MET A 1 1.81 1.03 -20.15
N GLU A 2 0.95 0.02 -20.07
CA GLU A 2 -0.36 0.10 -19.40
C GLU A 2 -0.14 0.35 -17.90
N LYS A 3 -0.88 1.29 -17.31
CA LYS A 3 -0.79 1.56 -15.88
C LYS A 3 -1.59 0.52 -15.11
N VAL A 4 -1.05 0.04 -14.01
CA VAL A 4 -1.72 -0.92 -13.12
C VAL A 4 -2.19 -0.21 -11.86
N VAL A 5 -3.47 -0.33 -11.55
CA VAL A 5 -4.10 0.23 -10.36
C VAL A 5 -4.59 -0.91 -9.49
N TYR A 6 -4.13 -0.96 -8.24
CA TYR A 6 -4.62 -1.95 -7.27
C TYR A 6 -5.76 -1.34 -6.45
N ILE A 7 -6.95 -1.94 -6.51
CA ILE A 7 -8.11 -1.50 -5.75
C ILE A 7 -8.15 -2.26 -4.42
N ILE A 8 -7.76 -1.59 -3.35
CA ILE A 8 -7.83 -2.07 -1.97
C ILE A 8 -9.28 -2.00 -1.47
N GLY A 9 -9.71 -3.00 -0.69
CA GLY A 9 -11.04 -3.00 -0.09
C GLY A 9 -11.18 -3.97 1.09
N ALA A 10 -12.34 -4.61 1.18
CA ALA A 10 -12.59 -5.69 2.12
C ALA A 10 -13.28 -6.84 1.40
N LEU A 11 -13.03 -8.09 1.82
CA LEU A 11 -13.66 -9.30 1.26
C LEU A 11 -15.19 -9.28 1.30
N LYS A 12 -15.77 -8.46 2.19
CA LYS A 12 -17.22 -8.25 2.35
C LYS A 12 -17.76 -7.10 1.50
N ASN A 13 -16.90 -6.26 0.92
CA ASN A 13 -17.30 -5.09 0.15
C ASN A 13 -17.11 -5.36 -1.36
N TRP A 14 -18.09 -6.02 -1.96
CA TRP A 14 -18.06 -6.42 -3.37
C TRP A 14 -18.18 -5.26 -4.37
N LYS A 15 -18.48 -4.05 -3.89
CA LYS A 15 -18.48 -2.83 -4.71
C LYS A 15 -17.11 -2.50 -5.30
N VAL A 16 -16.03 -3.13 -4.84
CA VAL A 16 -14.71 -3.02 -5.48
C VAL A 16 -14.75 -3.48 -6.95
N ILE A 17 -15.58 -4.49 -7.27
CA ILE A 17 -15.75 -4.97 -8.65
C ILE A 17 -16.51 -3.94 -9.48
N ASP A 18 -17.59 -3.36 -8.94
CA ASP A 18 -18.35 -2.31 -9.62
C ASP A 18 -17.47 -1.09 -9.91
N LEU A 19 -16.64 -0.71 -8.93
CA LEU A 19 -15.66 0.36 -9.08
C LEU A 19 -14.62 0.02 -10.15
N ALA A 20 -14.04 -1.18 -10.12
CA ALA A 20 -13.09 -1.64 -11.14
C ALA A 20 -13.70 -1.56 -12.54
N ASN A 21 -14.91 -2.09 -12.72
CA ASN A 21 -15.63 -2.08 -13.99
C ASN A 21 -15.93 -0.66 -14.49
N ARG A 22 -16.32 0.25 -13.59
CA ARG A 22 -16.55 1.66 -13.93
C ARG A 22 -15.25 2.33 -14.37
N LEU A 23 -14.17 2.13 -13.62
CA LEU A 23 -12.87 2.72 -13.93
C LEU A 23 -12.25 2.16 -15.22
N SER A 24 -12.39 0.86 -15.49
CA SER A 24 -11.93 0.24 -16.75
C SER A 24 -12.62 0.83 -17.98
N LYS A 25 -13.89 1.26 -17.86
CA LYS A 25 -14.60 1.95 -18.96
C LYS A 25 -14.07 3.36 -19.19
N GLU A 26 -13.76 4.08 -18.12
CA GLU A 26 -13.21 5.45 -18.18
C GLU A 26 -11.75 5.47 -18.64
N PHE A 27 -10.97 4.43 -18.27
CA PHE A 27 -9.53 4.34 -18.53
C PHE A 27 -9.19 3.00 -19.21
N PRO A 28 -9.56 2.81 -20.50
CA PRO A 28 -9.45 1.52 -21.20
C PRO A 28 -8.01 1.04 -21.48
N LYS A 29 -7.00 1.84 -21.14
CA LYS A 29 -5.57 1.52 -21.26
C LYS A 29 -4.90 1.29 -19.91
N CYS A 30 -5.70 1.09 -18.86
CA CYS A 30 -5.26 0.85 -17.50
C CYS A 30 -5.88 -0.46 -16.99
N GLU A 31 -5.10 -1.20 -16.21
CA GLU A 31 -5.58 -2.37 -15.50
C GLU A 31 -6.07 -1.97 -14.10
N PHE A 32 -7.28 -2.37 -13.73
CA PHE A 32 -7.82 -2.21 -12.37
C PHE A 32 -7.92 -3.56 -11.67
N PHE A 33 -6.90 -3.88 -10.88
CA PHE A 33 -6.80 -5.16 -10.19
C PHE A 33 -7.63 -5.19 -8.91
N CYS A 34 -8.58 -6.14 -8.83
CA CYS A 34 -9.34 -6.46 -7.62
C CYS A 34 -9.59 -7.96 -7.45
N SER A 35 -8.85 -8.83 -8.15
CA SER A 35 -9.08 -10.29 -8.15
C SER A 35 -8.78 -10.97 -6.81
N TRP A 36 -8.09 -10.27 -5.89
CA TRP A 36 -7.92 -10.69 -4.50
C TRP A 36 -9.25 -10.93 -3.76
N ILE A 37 -10.38 -10.41 -4.26
CA ILE A 37 -11.70 -10.64 -3.64
C ILE A 37 -12.23 -12.06 -3.82
N THR A 38 -11.70 -12.81 -4.79
CA THR A 38 -12.22 -14.13 -5.19
C THR A 38 -12.29 -15.21 -4.10
N PRO A 39 -11.43 -15.25 -3.06
CA PRO A 39 -11.59 -16.18 -1.93
C PRO A 39 -12.87 -15.94 -1.11
N GLY A 40 -13.50 -14.78 -1.25
CA GLY A 40 -14.80 -14.46 -0.66
C GLY A 40 -14.77 -13.97 0.79
N PRO A 41 -15.93 -13.57 1.33
CA PRO A 41 -16.06 -12.83 2.59
C PRO A 41 -15.62 -13.59 3.85
N GLU A 42 -15.41 -14.90 3.75
CA GLU A 42 -15.11 -15.80 4.86
C GLU A 42 -13.67 -16.35 4.82
N ALA A 43 -12.84 -15.94 3.85
CA ALA A 43 -11.51 -16.51 3.65
C ALA A 43 -10.65 -16.48 4.93
N ASP A 44 -10.58 -15.33 5.61
CA ASP A 44 -9.86 -15.16 6.87
C ASP A 44 -10.41 -16.05 7.98
N GLU A 45 -11.73 -16.25 8.01
CA GLU A 45 -12.39 -17.10 9.00
C GLU A 45 -12.06 -18.58 8.76
N TYR A 46 -11.99 -19.02 7.50
CA TYR A 46 -11.56 -20.37 7.17
C TYR A 46 -10.09 -20.61 7.51
N LEU A 47 -9.20 -19.64 7.23
CA LEU A 47 -7.79 -19.72 7.63
C LEU A 47 -7.65 -19.84 9.16
N ARG A 48 -8.42 -19.04 9.91
CA ARG A 48 -8.47 -19.10 11.37
C ARG A 48 -8.99 -20.45 11.89
N LYS A 49 -10.07 -20.96 11.31
CA LYS A 49 -10.64 -22.29 11.65
C LYS A 49 -9.63 -23.40 11.38
N PHE A 50 -8.94 -23.34 10.24
CA PHE A 50 -7.87 -24.27 9.89
C PHE A 50 -6.75 -24.25 10.93
N GLY A 51 -6.20 -23.08 11.26
CA GLY A 51 -5.13 -22.93 12.25
C GLY A 51 -5.52 -23.51 13.62
N LYS A 52 -6.72 -23.18 14.10
CA LYS A 52 -7.27 -23.73 15.35
C LYS A 52 -7.41 -25.25 15.32
N LYS A 53 -7.94 -25.81 14.23
CA LYS A 53 -8.09 -27.28 14.07
C LYS A 53 -6.74 -28.00 14.02
N ARG A 54 -5.70 -27.33 13.54
CA ARG A 54 -4.32 -27.84 13.52
C ARG A 54 -3.57 -27.63 14.84
N GLY A 55 -4.17 -26.96 15.83
CA GLY A 55 -3.50 -26.59 17.09
C GLY A 55 -2.45 -25.49 16.94
N LEU A 56 -2.48 -24.73 15.85
CA LEU A 56 -1.51 -23.67 15.57
C LEU A 56 -1.89 -22.37 16.30
N SER A 57 -0.87 -21.68 16.80
CA SER A 57 -1.01 -20.29 17.24
C SER A 57 -1.27 -19.34 16.07
N TYR A 58 -1.62 -18.09 16.37
CA TYR A 58 -1.75 -17.04 15.34
C TYR A 58 -0.46 -16.88 14.52
N LYS A 59 0.70 -16.81 15.21
CA LYS A 59 2.01 -16.63 14.57
C LYS A 59 2.34 -17.80 13.64
N GLU A 60 2.07 -19.03 14.07
CA GLU A 60 2.30 -20.23 13.25
C GLU A 60 1.32 -20.32 12.08
N THR A 61 0.05 -19.93 12.28
CA THR A 61 -0.95 -19.87 11.20
C THR A 61 -0.53 -18.90 10.10
N LEU A 62 0.04 -17.74 10.44
CA LEU A 62 0.62 -16.81 9.45
C LEU A 62 1.83 -17.38 8.70
N GLN A 63 2.51 -18.38 9.28
CA GLN A 63 3.65 -19.04 8.64
C GLN A 63 3.25 -20.25 7.79
N ASP A 64 1.97 -20.66 7.82
CA ASP A 64 1.43 -21.73 6.98
C ASP A 64 1.49 -21.36 5.48
N TRP A 65 1.59 -22.39 4.64
CA TRP A 65 1.68 -22.23 3.19
C TRP A 65 0.49 -21.51 2.59
N GLY A 66 -0.72 -21.74 3.09
CA GLY A 66 -1.93 -21.06 2.61
C GLY A 66 -1.88 -19.56 2.90
N ALA A 67 -1.53 -19.18 4.14
CA ALA A 67 -1.40 -17.78 4.54
C ALA A 67 -0.31 -17.05 3.74
N LYS A 68 0.86 -17.68 3.58
CA LYS A 68 1.98 -17.13 2.80
C LYS A 68 1.63 -16.97 1.32
N HIS A 69 0.89 -17.90 0.72
CA HIS A 69 0.47 -17.79 -0.68
C HIS A 69 -0.46 -16.61 -0.88
N VAL A 70 -1.48 -16.45 -0.03
CA VAL A 70 -2.40 -15.30 -0.11
C VAL A 70 -1.64 -13.98 0.04
N PHE A 71 -0.79 -13.89 1.07
CA PHE A 71 0.05 -12.70 1.27
C PHE A 71 0.94 -12.38 0.06
N ASN A 72 1.63 -13.40 -0.50
CA ASN A 72 2.51 -13.20 -1.64
C ASN A 72 1.74 -12.84 -2.92
N PHE A 73 0.53 -13.38 -3.09
CA PHE A 73 -0.36 -13.01 -4.18
C PHE A 73 -0.69 -11.51 -4.09
N ASP A 74 -1.23 -11.04 -2.97
CA ASP A 74 -1.56 -9.63 -2.78
C ASP A 74 -0.32 -8.74 -2.93
N LYS A 75 0.80 -9.11 -2.29
CA LYS A 75 2.07 -8.37 -2.36
C LYS A 75 2.58 -8.24 -3.79
N THR A 76 2.53 -9.30 -4.59
CA THR A 76 2.97 -9.27 -6.00
C THR A 76 2.17 -8.23 -6.80
N HIS A 77 0.86 -8.17 -6.58
CA HIS A 77 0.00 -7.21 -7.27
C HIS A 77 0.15 -5.78 -6.73
N LEU A 78 0.43 -5.59 -5.43
CA LEU A 78 0.78 -4.28 -4.86
C LEU A 78 2.14 -3.76 -5.39
N ASP A 79 3.13 -4.65 -5.52
CA ASP A 79 4.49 -4.30 -5.97
C ASP A 79 4.52 -3.87 -7.43
N ARG A 80 3.71 -4.49 -8.30
CA ARG A 80 3.61 -4.11 -9.72
C ARG A 80 2.66 -2.94 -9.99
N ALA A 81 1.78 -2.60 -9.06
CA ALA A 81 0.84 -1.50 -9.24
C ALA A 81 1.59 -0.16 -9.32
N ASP A 82 1.17 0.72 -10.23
CA ASP A 82 1.67 2.10 -10.29
C ASP A 82 1.02 2.98 -9.21
N MET A 83 -0.18 2.62 -8.76
CA MET A 83 -0.92 3.31 -7.71
C MET A 83 -1.98 2.42 -7.05
N VAL A 84 -2.52 2.89 -5.92
CA VAL A 84 -3.64 2.23 -5.22
C VAL A 84 -4.87 3.12 -5.07
N ILE A 85 -6.04 2.50 -5.00
CA ILE A 85 -7.29 3.13 -4.60
C ILE A 85 -7.88 2.30 -3.46
N MET A 86 -8.14 2.90 -2.30
CA MET A 86 -8.76 2.23 -1.16
C MET A 86 -10.24 2.58 -1.07
N LEU A 87 -11.10 1.61 -1.34
CA LEU A 87 -12.55 1.78 -1.25
C LEU A 87 -13.05 1.52 0.17
N MET A 88 -13.71 2.52 0.76
CA MET A 88 -14.33 2.43 2.08
C MET A 88 -15.74 1.81 2.04
N PRO A 89 -16.17 1.09 3.09
CA PRO A 89 -15.35 0.66 4.22
C PRO A 89 -14.35 -0.43 3.81
N CYS A 90 -13.14 -0.36 4.34
CA CYS A 90 -12.11 -1.38 4.21
C CYS A 90 -11.69 -1.93 5.59
N GLY A 91 -10.97 -3.05 5.58
CA GLY A 91 -10.42 -3.66 6.79
C GLY A 91 -9.13 -2.99 7.28
N LYS A 92 -8.58 -3.50 8.39
CA LYS A 92 -7.26 -3.08 8.90
C LYS A 92 -6.14 -3.37 7.89
N SER A 93 -6.26 -4.49 7.17
CA SER A 93 -5.35 -4.87 6.08
C SER A 93 -5.31 -3.80 4.98
N GLY A 94 -6.47 -3.28 4.57
CA GLY A 94 -6.51 -2.26 3.52
C GLY A 94 -5.74 -0.99 3.88
N HIS A 95 -5.79 -0.56 5.14
CA HIS A 95 -4.99 0.57 5.61
C HIS A 95 -3.48 0.25 5.62
N LEU A 96 -3.10 -0.99 5.96
CA LEU A 96 -1.71 -1.45 5.87
C LEU A 96 -1.20 -1.49 4.42
N GLU A 97 -2.04 -1.94 3.47
CA GLU A 97 -1.72 -1.96 2.04
C GLU A 97 -1.55 -0.55 1.48
N LEU A 98 -2.43 0.39 1.83
CA LEU A 98 -2.31 1.80 1.47
C LEU A 98 -1.00 2.37 2.02
N GLY A 99 -0.73 2.14 3.30
CA GLY A 99 0.50 2.58 3.96
C GLY A 99 1.75 2.00 3.31
N TYR A 100 1.75 0.72 2.96
CA TYR A 100 2.85 0.06 2.25
C TYR A 100 3.13 0.73 0.90
N VAL A 101 2.11 0.91 0.07
CA VAL A 101 2.27 1.50 -1.27
C VAL A 101 2.70 2.97 -1.21
N ARG A 102 2.15 3.75 -0.26
CA ARG A 102 2.60 5.12 0.02
C ARG A 102 4.06 5.15 0.51
N GLY A 103 4.45 4.21 1.35
CA GLY A 103 5.84 4.03 1.81
C GLY A 103 6.80 3.69 0.68
N CYS A 104 6.33 3.03 -0.38
CA CYS A 104 7.08 2.80 -1.62
C CYS A 104 7.13 4.03 -2.55
N GLY A 105 6.57 5.18 -2.15
CA GLY A 105 6.57 6.42 -2.92
C GLY A 105 5.52 6.49 -4.03
N LYS A 106 4.62 5.51 -4.13
CA LYS A 106 3.57 5.46 -5.16
C LYS A 106 2.30 6.18 -4.69
N PRO A 107 1.51 6.81 -5.58
CA PRO A 107 0.29 7.48 -5.17
C PRO A 107 -0.78 6.51 -4.66
N GLY A 108 -1.61 6.99 -3.74
CA GLY A 108 -2.67 6.19 -3.13
C GLY A 108 -3.86 7.04 -2.76
N TYR A 109 -5.02 6.74 -3.34
CA TYR A 109 -6.27 7.50 -3.14
C TYR A 109 -7.20 6.76 -2.19
N VAL A 110 -8.04 7.48 -1.44
CA VAL A 110 -9.10 6.88 -0.63
C VAL A 110 -10.44 7.34 -1.17
N LEU A 111 -11.33 6.39 -1.46
CA LEU A 111 -12.70 6.68 -1.87
C LEU A 111 -13.67 6.39 -0.72
N PHE A 112 -14.37 7.42 -0.27
CA PHE A 112 -15.48 7.36 0.67
C PHE A 112 -16.82 7.47 -0.08
N PRO A 113 -17.55 6.36 -0.31
CA PRO A 113 -18.90 6.45 -0.87
C PRO A 113 -19.89 7.24 0.01
N LYS A 114 -19.53 7.44 1.28
CA LYS A 114 -20.22 8.27 2.25
C LYS A 114 -19.20 8.85 3.21
N GLU A 115 -19.35 10.12 3.54
CA GLU A 115 -18.50 10.81 4.52
C GLU A 115 -18.49 10.07 5.87
N PRO A 116 -17.31 9.79 6.44
CA PRO A 116 -17.20 9.09 7.71
C PRO A 116 -17.59 10.00 8.87
N LYS A 117 -18.28 9.46 9.89
CA LYS A 117 -18.63 10.23 11.11
C LYS A 117 -17.42 10.60 11.96
N ARG A 118 -16.36 9.80 11.88
CA ARG A 118 -15.13 9.99 12.65
C ARG A 118 -14.04 10.50 11.71
N ILE A 119 -13.35 11.55 12.15
CA ILE A 119 -12.15 12.04 11.50
C ILE A 119 -10.97 11.14 11.91
N ASP A 120 -10.24 10.64 10.93
CA ASP A 120 -8.96 9.95 11.14
C ASP A 120 -7.85 10.74 10.45
N VAL A 121 -6.95 11.30 11.26
CA VAL A 121 -5.88 12.20 10.78
C VAL A 121 -4.86 11.48 9.91
N MET A 122 -4.79 10.15 9.98
CA MET A 122 -3.83 9.35 9.23
C MET A 122 -4.17 9.27 7.75
N TYR A 123 -5.38 9.65 7.34
CA TYR A 123 -5.73 9.78 5.92
C TYR A 123 -4.92 10.86 5.19
N GLN A 124 -4.21 11.75 5.90
CA GLN A 124 -3.23 12.67 5.29
C GLN A 124 -2.04 11.96 4.62
N PHE A 125 -1.81 10.67 4.87
CA PHE A 125 -0.84 9.89 4.10
C PHE A 125 -1.30 9.60 2.67
N ALA A 126 -2.61 9.63 2.41
CA ALA A 126 -3.14 9.46 1.06
C ALA A 126 -2.69 10.61 0.15
N THR A 127 -2.67 10.35 -1.16
CA THR A 127 -2.49 11.37 -2.18
C THR A 127 -3.68 12.32 -2.23
N ASP A 128 -4.89 11.77 -2.15
CA ASP A 128 -6.12 12.54 -2.03
C ASP A 128 -7.27 11.69 -1.44
N LEU A 129 -8.31 12.36 -0.96
CA LEU A 129 -9.53 11.77 -0.45
C LEU A 129 -10.70 12.17 -1.35
N CYS A 130 -11.39 11.18 -1.90
CA CYS A 130 -12.54 11.41 -2.78
C CYS A 130 -13.82 10.95 -2.08
N PHE A 131 -14.89 11.72 -2.23
CA PHE A 131 -16.21 11.43 -1.65
C PHE A 131 -17.23 11.00 -2.71
N SER A 132 -16.78 10.87 -3.96
CA SER A 132 -17.56 10.29 -5.05
C SER A 132 -16.64 9.61 -6.06
N THR A 133 -17.20 8.69 -6.86
CA THR A 133 -16.43 8.07 -7.94
C THR A 133 -16.06 9.06 -9.04
N ASP A 134 -16.88 10.09 -9.29
CA ASP A 134 -16.58 11.12 -10.29
C ASP A 134 -15.42 12.02 -9.87
N GLU A 135 -15.36 12.39 -8.58
CA GLU A 135 -14.20 13.09 -8.00
C GLU A 135 -12.93 12.24 -8.13
N LEU A 136 -13.00 10.95 -7.81
CA LEU A 136 -11.88 10.03 -8.01
C LEU A 136 -11.44 9.98 -9.48
N ILE A 137 -12.38 9.84 -10.44
CA ILE A 137 -12.05 9.84 -11.87
C ILE A 137 -11.33 11.14 -12.27
N ASN A 138 -11.80 12.29 -11.77
CA ASN A 138 -11.15 13.58 -12.04
C ASN A 138 -9.72 13.63 -11.49
N GLU A 139 -9.47 13.12 -10.28
CA GLU A 139 -8.10 13.03 -9.73
C GLU A 139 -7.22 12.07 -10.55
N LEU A 140 -7.76 10.93 -10.96
CA LEU A 140 -7.02 9.95 -11.75
C LEU A 140 -6.64 10.51 -13.14
N ARG A 141 -7.50 11.28 -13.80
CA ARG A 141 -7.19 11.94 -15.10
C ARG A 141 -5.94 12.82 -15.01
N LYS A 142 -5.76 13.56 -13.91
CA LYS A 142 -4.57 14.43 -13.69
C LYS A 142 -3.25 13.67 -13.72
N VAL A 143 -3.26 12.37 -13.42
CA VAL A 143 -2.06 11.53 -13.37
C VAL A 143 -2.01 10.51 -14.50
N MET A 144 -3.15 10.05 -15.02
CA MET A 144 -3.24 9.03 -16.07
C MET A 144 -3.05 9.61 -17.48
N ASP A 145 -3.53 10.83 -17.73
CA ASP A 145 -3.46 11.46 -19.06
C ASP A 145 -2.12 12.15 -19.33
N LYS A 146 -1.25 12.23 -18.32
CA LYS A 146 0.12 12.72 -18.53
C LYS A 146 0.87 11.74 -19.42
N PRO A 147 1.50 12.20 -20.52
CA PRO A 147 2.35 11.34 -21.33
C PRO A 147 3.40 10.71 -20.40
N VAL A 148 3.57 9.39 -20.52
CA VAL A 148 4.63 8.67 -19.82
C VAL A 148 5.93 9.27 -20.34
N MET A 149 6.51 10.21 -19.58
CA MET A 149 7.87 10.66 -19.85
C MET A 149 8.73 9.42 -19.70
N GLU A 150 9.30 9.01 -20.82
CA GLU A 150 10.19 7.88 -20.98
C GLU A 150 11.17 7.89 -19.81
N LYS A 151 11.27 6.76 -19.10
CA LYS A 151 12.18 6.61 -17.96
C LYS A 151 13.54 7.10 -18.42
N LEU A 152 13.95 8.29 -17.96
CA LEU A 152 15.29 8.79 -18.16
C LEU A 152 16.18 7.69 -17.58
N THR A 153 16.87 6.97 -18.47
CA THR A 153 17.86 5.99 -18.07
C THR A 153 18.86 6.76 -17.22
N MET A 154 18.83 6.53 -15.90
CA MET A 154 19.93 6.95 -15.05
C MET A 154 21.12 6.11 -15.47
N GLU A 155 21.87 6.59 -16.45
CA GLU A 155 23.26 6.20 -16.61
C GLU A 155 23.93 6.50 -15.27
N LYS A 156 24.37 5.43 -14.59
CA LYS A 156 25.25 5.57 -13.42
C LYS A 156 26.38 6.52 -13.81
N PRO A 157 26.69 7.55 -13.02
CA PRO A 157 27.88 8.34 -13.28
C PRO A 157 29.10 7.41 -13.24
N LYS A 158 29.71 7.20 -14.40
CA LYS A 158 31.06 6.68 -14.48
C LYS A 158 31.95 7.75 -13.84
N ASN A 159 32.65 7.37 -12.78
CA ASN A 159 33.65 8.13 -12.03
C ASN A 159 33.11 9.01 -10.88
N ALA A 160 32.78 8.36 -9.76
CA ALA A 160 33.06 8.95 -8.45
C ALA A 160 34.30 8.25 -7.87
N ALA A 161 35.45 8.92 -7.92
CA ALA A 161 36.63 8.49 -7.19
C ALA A 161 36.28 8.41 -5.68
N ALA A 162 36.66 7.29 -5.06
CA ALA A 162 36.44 7.06 -3.64
C ALA A 162 37.13 8.17 -2.80
N PRO A 163 36.46 8.73 -1.78
CA PRO A 163 37.08 9.71 -0.91
C PRO A 163 38.17 9.03 -0.06
N VAL A 164 39.38 9.57 -0.13
CA VAL A 164 40.52 9.18 0.70
C VAL A 164 40.20 9.53 2.15
N ILE A 165 39.98 8.51 2.99
CA ILE A 165 39.76 8.65 4.42
C ILE A 165 41.10 9.04 5.08
N ARG A 166 41.28 10.32 5.41
CA ARG A 166 42.33 10.76 6.34
C ARG A 166 41.85 10.51 7.77
N LYS A 167 42.47 9.54 8.46
CA LYS A 167 42.27 9.31 9.90
C LYS A 167 42.65 10.57 10.68
N LYS A 168 41.67 11.23 11.30
CA LYS A 168 41.88 12.23 12.35
C LYS A 168 41.82 11.50 13.70
N LYS A 169 42.86 11.65 14.53
CA LYS A 169 42.89 11.15 15.92
C LYS A 169 41.72 11.76 16.69
N MET A 170 40.98 10.94 17.45
CA MET A 170 39.96 11.38 18.39
C MET A 170 40.63 11.70 19.73
N ASP A 171 40.49 12.94 20.19
CA ASP A 171 40.79 13.31 21.57
C ASP A 171 39.57 12.94 22.45
N THR A 172 39.85 12.22 23.54
CA THR A 172 38.85 11.74 24.49
C THR A 172 38.34 12.90 25.34
N VAL A 173 37.04 13.22 25.24
CA VAL A 173 36.35 14.08 26.20
C VAL A 173 35.49 13.20 27.11
N VAL A 174 35.89 13.10 28.37
CA VAL A 174 35.11 12.43 29.43
C VAL A 174 34.00 13.39 29.85
N ILE A 175 32.74 13.01 29.61
CA ILE A 175 31.56 13.74 30.10
C ILE A 175 30.96 12.94 31.26
N THR A 176 31.08 13.45 32.48
CA THR A 176 30.38 12.91 33.66
C THR A 176 28.94 13.42 33.68
N ALA A 177 27.97 12.53 33.48
CA ALA A 177 26.55 12.84 33.66
C ALA A 177 26.16 12.76 35.15
N LYS A 178 25.52 13.80 35.69
CA LYS A 178 24.84 13.73 36.99
C LYS A 178 23.42 13.16 36.80
N PRO A 179 22.90 12.32 37.72
CA PRO A 179 21.56 11.75 37.59
C PRO A 179 20.50 12.84 37.81
N GLN A 180 19.51 12.93 36.93
CA GLN A 180 18.28 13.67 37.17
C GLN A 180 17.23 12.73 37.77
N GLU A 181 16.71 13.10 38.93
CA GLU A 181 15.60 12.42 39.61
C GLU A 181 14.30 12.59 38.81
N ILE A 182 13.60 11.46 38.62
CA ILE A 182 12.29 11.39 37.98
C ILE A 182 11.24 11.72 39.06
N ARG A 183 10.39 12.71 38.80
CA ARG A 183 9.13 12.94 39.52
C ARG A 183 7.96 12.64 38.59
#